data_AF-A0A3D3ML88-F1
#
_entry.id   AF-A0A3D3ML88-F1
#
_cell.length_a   1.000
_cell.length_b   1.000
_cell.length_c   1.000
_cell.angle_alpha   90.00
_cell.angle_beta   90.00
_cell.angle_gamma   90.00
#
_symmetry.space_group_name_H-M   'P 1'
#
loop_
_entity.id
_entity.type
_entity.pdbx_description
1 polymer ?
#
loop_
_entity_poly.entity_id
_entity_poly.type
_entity_poly.pdbx_seq_one_letter_code
_entity_poly.pdbx_strand_id
1 'polypeptide(L)' 'MGILLFIFSVTAVAVLFISKLKILVKQKILWSVCIIISIVFLTIYLFIQGFERGRNPKMPTEELSQSVR' A
#
# COMPACT_ATOMS: atom_id res chain seq x y z
N MET A 1 13.31 4.78 -4.26
CA MET A 1 13.00 3.82 -5.34
C MET A 1 12.09 2.66 -4.91
N GLY A 2 12.23 2.08 -3.71
CA GLY A 2 11.41 0.92 -3.29
C GLY A 2 9.89 1.16 -3.18
N ILE A 3 9.46 2.36 -2.79
CA ILE A 3 8.02 2.69 -2.66
C ILE A 3 7.32 2.68 -4.02
N LEU A 4 7.98 3.16 -5.08
CA LEU A 4 7.44 3.13 -6.44
C LEU A 4 7.29 1.68 -6.94
N LEU A 5 8.27 0.82 -6.66
CA LEU A 5 8.19 -0.61 -6.99
C LEU A 5 7.05 -1.31 -6.24
N PHE A 6 6.84 -0.98 -4.96
CA PHE A 6 5.75 -1.52 -4.18
C PHE A 6 4.38 -1.12 -4.76
N ILE A 7 4.19 0.17 -5.07
CA ILE A 7 2.96 0.67 -5.69
C ILE A 7 2.74 -0.01 -7.06
N PHE A 8 3.78 -0.12 -7.88
CA PHE A 8 3.70 -0.79 -9.18
C PHE A 8 3.30 -2.26 -9.07
N SER A 9 3.89 -2.99 -8.12
CA SER A 9 3.56 -4.40 -7.85
C SER A 9 2.11 -4.56 -7.41
N VAL A 10 1.64 -3.72 -6.48
CA VAL A 10 0.24 -3.76 -6.00
C VAL A 10 -0.73 -3.47 -7.14
N THR A 11 -0.40 -2.50 -7.99
CA THR A 11 -1.24 -2.13 -9.15
C THR A 11 -1.29 -3.25 -10.19
N ALA A 12 -0.14 -3.86 -10.50
CA ALA A 12 -0.08 -4.97 -11.46
C ALA A 12 -0.89 -6.19 -10.99
N VAL A 13 -0.81 -6.55 -9.71
CA VAL A 13 -1.60 -7.64 -9.12
C VAL A 13 -3.10 -7.33 -9.18
N ALA A 14 -3.49 -6.09 -8.86
CA ALA A 14 -4.90 -5.68 -8.92
C ALA A 14 -5.47 -5.76 -10.35
N VAL A 15 -4.71 -5.31 -11.36
CA VAL A 15 -5.11 -5.37 -12.78
C VAL A 15 -5.23 -6.81 -13.26
N LEU A 16 -4.28 -7.68 -12.90
CA LEU A 16 -4.34 -9.11 -13.25
C LEU A 16 -5.55 -9.79 -12.60
N PHE A 17 -5.86 -9.44 -11.35
CA PHE A 17 -7.01 -9.97 -10.62
C PHE A 17 -8.34 -9.59 -11.31
N ILE A 18 -8.53 -8.31 -11.66
CA ILE A 18 -9.72 -7.85 -12.41
C ILE A 18 -9.80 -8.51 -13.79
N SER A 19 -8.67 -8.63 -14.47
CA SER A 19 -8.59 -9.19 -15.83
C SER A 19 -9.00 -10.66 -15.87
N LYS A 20 -8.62 -11.46 -14.85
CA LYS A 20 -9.00 -12.87 -14.74
C LYS A 20 -10.41 -13.11 -14.20
N LEU A 21 -11.04 -12.09 -13.63
CA LEU A 21 -12.37 -12.17 -13.07
C LEU A 21 -13.43 -12.18 -14.21
N LYS A 22 -13.99 -13.36 -14.50
CA LYS A 22 -15.13 -13.57 -15.42
C LYS A 22 -16.44 -13.08 -14.79
N ILE A 23 -16.52 -11.78 -14.53
CA ILE A 23 -17.68 -11.15 -13.91
C ILE A 23 -18.42 -10.26 -14.91
N LEU A 24 -19.73 -10.10 -14.70
CA LEU A 24 -20.59 -9.12 -15.35
C LEU A 24 -19.96 -7.72 -15.32
N VAL A 25 -20.11 -6.97 -16.41
CA VAL A 25 -19.50 -5.65 -16.62
C VAL A 25 -19.80 -4.68 -15.47
N LYS A 26 -21.03 -4.70 -14.92
CA LYS A 26 -21.42 -3.87 -13.77
C LYS A 26 -20.58 -4.15 -12.51
N GLN A 27 -20.26 -5.42 -12.26
CA GLN A 27 -19.42 -5.81 -11.12
C GLN A 27 -17.94 -5.49 -11.39
N LYS A 28 -17.47 -5.55 -12.64
CA LYS A 28 -16.11 -5.07 -12.99
C LYS A 28 -15.92 -3.58 -12.73
N ILE A 29 -16.93 -2.76 -13.02
CA ILE A 29 -16.89 -1.32 -12.73
C ILE A 29 -16.83 -1.10 -11.20
N LEU A 30 -17.67 -1.80 -10.44
CA LEU A 30 -17.65 -1.73 -8.97
C LEU A 30 -16.27 -2.11 -8.39
N TRP A 31 -15.69 -3.21 -8.88
CA TRP A 31 -14.36 -3.67 -8.47
C TRP A 31 -13.25 -2.69 -8.85
N SER A 32 -13.32 -2.08 -10.04
CA SER A 32 -12.38 -1.05 -10.47
C SER A 32 -12.44 0.17 -9.54
N VAL A 33 -13.64 0.65 -9.22
CA VAL A 33 -13.84 1.78 -8.29
C VAL A 33 -13.29 1.43 -6.90
N CYS A 34 -13.58 0.25 -6.37
CA CYS A 34 -13.00 -0.21 -5.09
C CYS A 34 -11.47 -0.22 -5.10
N ILE A 35 -10.85 -0.72 -6.18
CA ILE A 35 -9.39 -0.78 -6.29
C ILE A 35 -8.78 0.63 -6.35
N ILE A 36 -9.38 1.54 -7.10
CA ILE A 36 -8.93 2.94 -7.15
C ILE A 36 -9.00 3.56 -5.76
N ILE A 37 -10.11 3.38 -5.05
CA ILE A 37 -10.27 3.87 -3.66
C ILE A 37 -9.18 3.28 -2.75
N SER A 38 -8.93 1.97 -2.82
CA SER A 38 -7.87 1.33 -2.03
C SER A 38 -6.47 1.88 -2.35
N ILE A 39 -6.15 2.13 -3.62
CA ILE A 39 -4.86 2.73 -4.01
C ILE A 39 -4.73 4.15 -3.47
N VAL A 40 -5.80 4.96 -3.54
CA VAL A 40 -5.82 6.31 -2.99
C VAL A 40 -5.59 6.30 -1.48
N PHE A 41 -6.31 5.45 -0.74
CA PHE A 41 -6.11 5.29 0.70
C PHE A 41 -4.70 4.82 1.05
N LEU A 42 -4.16 3.86 0.30
CA LEU A 42 -2.79 3.37 0.49
C LEU A 42 -1.77 4.48 0.25
N THR A 43 -1.97 5.30 -0.78
CA THR A 43 -1.10 6.44 -1.11
C THR A 43 -1.12 7.48 0.00
N ILE A 44 -2.31 7.84 0.50
CA ILE A 44 -2.46 8.76 1.63
C ILE A 44 -1.78 8.21 2.88
N TYR A 45 -1.99 6.92 3.20
CA TYR A 45 -1.35 6.26 4.33
C TYR A 45 0.17 6.32 4.23
N LEU A 46 0.74 5.97 3.07
CA LEU A 46 2.18 6.03 2.83
C LEU A 46 2.71 7.46 2.89
N PHE A 47 1.93 8.45 2.45
CA PHE A 47 2.30 9.86 2.52
C PHE A 47 2.34 10.35 3.98
N ILE A 48 1.31 10.03 4.78
CA ILE A 48 1.27 10.34 6.21
C ILE A 48 2.41 9.62 6.93
N GLN A 49 2.60 8.32 6.70
CA GLN A 49 3.65 7.53 7.34
C GLN A 49 5.04 8.04 6.93
N GLY A 50 5.26 8.38 5.66
CA GLY A 50 6.50 8.97 5.17
C GLY A 50 6.78 10.34 5.80
N PHE A 51 5.72 11.14 5.98
CA PHE A 51 5.81 12.45 6.63
C PHE A 51 6.06 12.32 8.15
N GLU A 52 5.42 11.39 8.84
CA GLU A 52 5.69 11.05 10.24
C GLU A 52 7.13 10.55 10.42
N ARG A 53 7.62 9.68 9.52
CA ARG A 53 9.00 9.16 9.57
C ARG A 53 10.05 10.24 9.32
N GLY A 54 9.70 11.28 8.55
CA GLY A 54 10.55 12.47 8.33
C GLY A 54 10.47 13.50 9.45
N ARG A 55 9.30 13.67 10.09
CA ARG A 55 9.09 14.65 11.17
C ARG A 55 9.49 14.12 12.55
N ASN A 56 9.35 12.82 12.75
CA ASN A 56 9.74 12.12 13.96
C ASN A 56 10.39 10.80 13.50
N PRO A 57 11.69 10.81 13.16
CA PRO A 57 12.41 9.57 12.88
C PRO A 57 12.40 8.80 14.19
N LYS A 58 11.39 7.94 14.40
CA LYS A 58 11.41 6.98 15.49
C LYS A 58 12.74 6.26 15.35
N MET A 59 13.59 6.48 16.35
CA MET A 59 14.85 5.77 16.50
C MET A 59 14.60 4.29 16.22
N PRO A 60 15.52 3.64 15.50
CA PRO A 60 15.39 2.24 15.17
C PRO A 60 15.05 1.50 16.46
N THR A 61 14.08 0.60 16.34
CA THR A 61 13.62 -0.28 17.39
C THR A 61 14.77 -1.20 17.82
N GLU A 62 15.76 -0.66 18.55
CA GLU A 62 16.92 -1.38 19.09
C GLU A 62 16.90 -1.50 20.62
N GLU A 63 15.95 -0.87 21.31
CA GLU A 63 15.86 -1.04 22.78
C GLU A 63 15.04 -2.25 23.23
N LEU A 64 14.61 -3.15 22.32
CA LEU A 64 14.05 -4.45 22.73
C LEU A 64 15.11 -5.55 22.90
N SER A 65 16.39 -5.29 22.61
CA SER A 65 17.42 -6.33 22.56
C SER A 65 18.70 -6.10 23.36
N GLN A 66 18.85 -4.98 24.10
CA GLN A 66 20.13 -4.68 24.77
C GLN A 66 20.08 -4.45 26.29
N SER A 67 18.92 -4.58 26.95
CA SER A 67 18.80 -4.50 28.42
C SER A 67 18.65 -5.87 29.10
N VAL A 68 19.15 -6.94 28.48
CA VAL A 68 19.46 -8.20 29.17
C VAL A 68 20.95 -8.17 29.51
N ARG A 69 21.31 -7.44 30.56
CA ARG A 69 22.54 -7.63 31.33
C ARG A 69 22.39 -7.09 32.73
#